data_AF-A0A375JB43-F1
#
_entry.id   AF-A0A375JB43-F1
#
_cell.length_a   1.000
_cell.length_b   1.000
_cell.length_c   1.000
_cell.angle_alpha   90.00
_cell.angle_beta   90.00
_cell.angle_gamma   90.00
#
_symmetry.space_group_name_H-M   'P 1'
#
loop_
_entity.id
_entity.type
_entity.pdbx_description
1 polymer ?
#
loop_
_entity_poly.entity_id
_entity_poly.type
_entity_poly.pdbx_seq_one_letter_code
_entity_poly.pdbx_strand_id
1 'polypeptide(L)'
;MPAPPHDASGHTWHHPDAVLFAITKNGLVAGVTAPEGYVSDMPAFGQLLSDQDIVAVLAYIKSTWPRKMAAAQREVTEAQGR
;
A
#
# COMPACT_ATOMS: atom_id res chain seq x y z
N MET A 1 9.46 0.34 15.40
CA MET A 1 8.98 1.72 15.09
C MET A 1 7.47 1.68 14.96
N PRO A 2 6.73 2.75 15.28
CA PRO A 2 5.28 2.77 15.06
C PRO A 2 4.96 2.60 13.57
N ALA A 3 3.76 2.10 13.26
CA ALA A 3 3.29 2.03 11.88
C ALA A 3 3.29 3.43 11.26
N PRO A 4 3.80 3.61 10.03
CA PRO A 4 3.83 4.92 9.39
C PRO A 4 2.39 5.41 9.12
N PRO A 5 2.14 6.73 9.21
CA PRO A 5 0.84 7.29 8.87
C PRO A 5 0.53 7.06 7.39
N HIS A 6 -0.76 6.87 7.09
CA HIS A 6 -1.26 6.70 5.73
C HIS A 6 -1.72 8.01 5.07
N ASP A 7 -1.47 9.16 5.70
CA ASP A 7 -1.85 10.48 5.20
C ASP A 7 -0.67 11.21 4.51
N ALA A 8 -0.82 12.53 4.34
CA ALA A 8 0.18 13.39 3.73
C ALA A 8 1.53 13.45 4.46
N SER A 9 1.58 13.13 5.75
CA SER A 9 2.82 13.08 6.53
C SER A 9 3.60 11.76 6.33
N GLY A 10 2.95 10.77 5.74
CA GLY A 10 3.54 9.47 5.43
C GLY A 10 4.04 9.36 3.98
N HIS A 11 4.30 8.11 3.58
CA HIS A 11 4.89 7.79 2.29
C HIS A 11 4.11 6.71 1.51
N THR A 12 2.90 6.36 1.93
CA THR A 12 2.09 5.31 1.28
C THR A 12 1.83 5.63 -0.20
N TRP A 13 1.63 6.91 -0.52
CA TRP A 13 1.36 7.40 -1.88
C TRP A 13 2.54 7.28 -2.85
N HIS A 14 3.75 6.92 -2.39
CA HIS A 14 4.89 6.59 -3.26
C HIS A 14 4.76 5.21 -3.92
N HIS A 15 3.86 4.36 -3.43
CA HIS A 15 3.76 2.97 -3.86
C HIS A 15 2.59 2.77 -4.81
N PRO A 16 2.76 1.95 -5.86
CA PRO A 16 1.70 1.68 -6.81
C PRO A 16 0.65 0.74 -6.22
N ASP A 17 -0.57 0.75 -6.79
CA ASP A 17 -1.71 0.01 -6.26
C ASP A 17 -1.45 -1.49 -6.08
N ALA A 18 -0.73 -2.14 -7.00
CA ALA A 18 -0.46 -3.58 -6.87
C ALA A 18 0.46 -3.89 -5.69
N VAL A 19 1.42 -3.01 -5.37
CA VAL A 19 2.29 -3.17 -4.19
C VAL A 19 1.49 -2.97 -2.92
N LEU A 20 0.69 -1.91 -2.84
CA LEU A 20 -0.17 -1.66 -1.68
C LEU A 20 -1.13 -2.82 -1.43
N PHE A 21 -1.76 -3.33 -2.48
CA PHE A 21 -2.65 -4.49 -2.43
C PHE A 21 -1.92 -5.75 -1.96
N ALA A 22 -0.76 -6.06 -2.53
CA ALA A 22 0.02 -7.24 -2.17
C ALA A 22 0.47 -7.19 -0.71
N ILE A 23 0.91 -6.02 -0.25
CA ILE A 23 1.31 -5.78 1.13
C ILE A 23 0.12 -5.96 2.08
N THR A 24 -1.05 -5.39 1.79
CA THR A 24 -2.24 -5.57 2.65
C THR A 24 -2.72 -7.01 2.66
N LYS A 25 -2.74 -7.69 1.50
CA LYS A 25 -3.24 -9.06 1.38
C LYS A 25 -2.33 -10.07 2.06
N ASN A 26 -1.02 -9.97 1.82
CA ASN A 26 -0.05 -11.00 2.19
C ASN A 26 0.88 -10.59 3.34
N GLY A 27 0.72 -9.37 3.87
CA GLY A 27 1.70 -8.77 4.75
C GLY A 27 2.93 -8.30 3.97
N LEU A 28 3.94 -7.88 4.73
CA LEU A 28 5.20 -7.41 4.17
C LEU A 28 6.18 -8.60 4.14
N VAL A 29 6.44 -9.12 2.94
CA VAL A 29 7.19 -10.36 2.71
C VAL A 29 8.59 -10.04 2.17
N ALA A 30 9.62 -10.42 2.92
CA ALA A 30 11.01 -10.21 2.54
C ALA A 30 11.34 -10.89 1.20
N GLY A 31 12.04 -10.17 0.31
CA GLY A 31 12.36 -10.61 -1.05
C GLY A 31 11.20 -10.49 -2.05
N VAL A 32 10.00 -10.12 -1.61
CA VAL A 32 8.81 -9.96 -2.48
C VAL A 32 8.28 -8.53 -2.45
N THR A 33 7.82 -8.07 -1.29
CA THR A 33 7.30 -6.69 -1.10
C THR A 33 8.22 -5.82 -0.27
N ALA A 34 9.38 -6.34 0.13
CA ALA A 34 10.44 -5.63 0.83
C ALA A 34 11.81 -6.27 0.55
N PRO A 35 12.93 -5.59 0.92
CA PRO A 35 14.26 -6.16 0.80
C PRO A 35 14.40 -7.50 1.52
N GLU A 36 15.35 -8.32 1.06
CA GLU A 36 15.69 -9.57 1.75
C GLU A 36 16.09 -9.31 3.22
N GLY A 37 15.67 -10.22 4.10
CA GLY A 37 15.93 -10.11 5.54
C GLY A 37 15.12 -9.05 6.29
N TYR A 38 14.19 -8.33 5.62
CA TYR A 38 13.35 -7.34 6.29
C TYR A 38 12.33 -8.01 7.23
N VAL A 39 12.30 -7.58 8.49
CA VAL A 39 11.37 -8.08 9.52
C VAL A 39 10.25 -7.06 9.73
N SER A 40 9.00 -7.51 9.63
CA SER A 40 7.83 -6.66 9.79
C SER A 40 6.74 -7.35 10.61
N ASP A 41 6.08 -6.58 11.48
CA ASP A 41 4.88 -7.02 12.19
C ASP A 41 3.59 -6.80 11.38
N MET A 42 3.72 -6.40 10.10
CA MET A 42 2.55 -6.15 9.26
C MET A 42 1.80 -7.46 8.96
N PRO A 43 0.55 -7.62 9.44
CA PRO A 43 -0.19 -8.86 9.27
C PRO A 43 -0.72 -9.00 7.83
N ALA A 44 -0.92 -10.25 7.41
CA ALA A 44 -1.61 -10.59 6.18
C ALA A 44 -3.14 -10.55 6.39
N PHE A 45 -3.85 -9.64 5.72
CA PHE A 45 -5.30 -9.52 5.86
C PHE A 45 -6.09 -10.39 4.88
N GLY A 46 -5.46 -11.10 3.95
CA GLY A 46 -6.14 -11.89 2.92
C GLY A 46 -6.97 -13.08 3.45
N GLN A 47 -6.83 -13.44 4.73
CA GLN A 47 -7.68 -14.43 5.40
C GLN A 47 -8.90 -13.80 6.10
N LEU A 48 -8.92 -12.47 6.24
CA LEU A 48 -9.97 -11.72 6.94
C LEU A 48 -10.79 -10.84 6.00
N LEU A 49 -10.17 -10.32 4.93
CA LEU A 49 -10.76 -9.40 3.97
C LEU A 49 -10.77 -10.02 2.59
N SER A 50 -11.85 -9.80 1.84
CA SER A 50 -11.88 -10.13 0.42
C SER A 50 -11.01 -9.15 -0.39
N ASP A 51 -10.68 -9.52 -1.64
CA ASP A 51 -9.96 -8.62 -2.54
C ASP A 51 -10.71 -7.29 -2.76
N GLN A 52 -12.04 -7.34 -2.80
CA GLN A 52 -12.88 -6.15 -2.93
C GLN A 52 -12.81 -5.26 -1.68
N ASP A 53 -12.77 -5.86 -0.47
CA ASP A 53 -12.63 -5.11 0.77
C ASP A 53 -11.27 -4.43 0.85
N ILE A 54 -10.19 -5.12 0.46
CA ILE A 54 -8.85 -4.54 0.42
C ILE A 54 -8.81 -3.34 -0.54
N VAL A 55 -9.38 -3.49 -1.73
CA VAL A 55 -9.49 -2.38 -2.70
C VAL A 55 -10.31 -1.22 -2.13
N ALA A 56 -11.42 -1.50 -1.45
CA ALA A 56 -12.26 -0.47 -0.85
C ALA A 56 -11.54 0.30 0.27
N VAL A 57 -10.81 -0.40 1.14
CA VAL A 57 -9.99 0.21 2.21
C VAL A 57 -8.90 1.09 1.61
N LEU A 58 -8.18 0.60 0.59
CA LEU A 58 -7.15 1.38 -0.08
C LEU A 58 -7.75 2.60 -0.77
N ALA A 59 -8.92 2.46 -1.43
CA ALA A 59 -9.62 3.59 -2.04
C ALA A 59 -10.02 4.65 -1.01
N TYR A 60 -10.51 4.24 0.16
CA TYR A 60 -10.80 5.15 1.27
C TYR A 60 -9.54 5.90 1.72
N ILE A 61 -8.44 5.20 1.98
CA ILE A 61 -7.15 5.84 2.35
C ILE A 61 -6.74 6.85 1.28
N LYS A 62 -6.73 6.44 0.00
CA LYS A 62 -6.37 7.29 -1.15
C LYS A 62 -7.24 8.54 -1.23
N SER A 63 -8.52 8.45 -0.86
CA SER A 63 -9.44 9.59 -0.89
C SER A 63 -9.09 10.71 0.12
N THR A 64 -8.30 10.40 1.15
CA THR A 64 -7.87 11.38 2.16
C THR A 64 -6.66 12.20 1.72
N TRP A 65 -5.99 11.82 0.63
CA TRP A 65 -4.75 12.46 0.22
C TRP A 65 -4.98 13.82 -0.45
N PRO A 66 -4.12 14.82 -0.19
CA PRO A 66 -4.08 16.04 -0.97
C PRO A 66 -3.91 15.76 -2.47
N ARG A 67 -4.51 16.61 -3.32
CA ARG A 67 -4.53 16.44 -4.78
C ARG A 67 -3.16 16.12 -5.40
N LYS A 68 -2.09 16.76 -4.91
CA LYS A 68 -0.72 16.53 -5.41
C LYS A 68 -0.24 15.09 -5.16
N MET A 69 -0.50 14.55 -3.96
CA MET A 69 -0.11 13.18 -3.60
C MET A 69 -0.98 12.15 -4.32
N ALA A 70 -2.28 12.40 -4.43
CA ALA A 70 -3.17 11.56 -5.23
C ALA A 70 -2.74 11.52 -6.71
N ALA A 71 -2.28 12.64 -7.28
CA ALA A 71 -1.74 12.67 -8.64
C ALA A 71 -0.45 11.86 -8.77
N ALA A 72 0.52 12.10 -7.88
CA ALA A 72 1.78 11.34 -7.85
C ALA A 72 1.54 9.83 -7.71
N GLN A 73 0.57 9.43 -6.87
CA GLN A 73 0.28 8.01 -6.67
C GLN A 73 -0.36 7.35 -7.92
N ARG A 74 -1.19 8.09 -8.65
CA ARG A 74 -1.71 7.62 -9.95
C ARG A 74 -0.57 7.43 -10.96
N GLU A 75 0.36 8.37 -11.03
CA GLU A 75 1.52 8.28 -11.93
C GLU A 75 2.37 7.04 -11.66
N VAL A 76 2.70 6.74 -10.39
CA VAL A 76 3.48 5.53 -10.06
C VAL A 76 2.69 4.25 -10.32
N THR A 77 1.37 4.26 -10.11
CA THR A 77 0.50 3.12 -10.42
C THR A 77 0.47 2.83 -11.92
N GLU A 78 0.29 3.87 -12.74
CA GLU A 78 0.28 3.74 -14.20
C GLU A 78 1.65 3.32 -14.74
N ALA A 79 2.73 3.80 -14.15
CA ALA A 79 4.10 3.45 -14.55
C ALA A 79 4.43 1.97 -14.26
N GLN A 80 3.88 1.38 -13.20
CA GLN A 80 4.10 -0.05 -12.88
C GLN A 80 3.44 -0.98 -13.90
N GLY A 81 2.33 -0.55 -14.51
CA GLY A 81 1.58 -1.36 -15.49
C GLY A 81 2.12 -1.29 -16.93
N ARG A 82 3.20 -0.54 -17.18
CA ARG A 82 3.90 -0.46 -18.47
C ARG A 82 5.05 -1.45 -18.52
#